data_AF-X1GI96-F1
#
_entry.id   AF-X1GI96-F1
#
_cell.length_a   1.000
_cell.length_b   1.000
_cell.length_c   1.000
_cell.angle_alpha   90.00
_cell.angle_beta   90.00
_cell.angle_gamma   90.00
#
_symmetry.space_group_name_H-M   'P 1'
#
loop_
_entity.id
_entity.type
_entity.pdbx_description
1 polymer ?
#
loop_
_entity_poly.entity_id
_entity_poly.type
_entity_poly.pdbx_seq_one_letter_code
_entity_poly.pdbx_strand_id
1 'polypeptide(L)'
;CGWFDAVLVNYAVRINGMDSMVLTKIDVLSDFDKIKICTSYKYNEEIIKELPVNLEILQNCIPVYEEMEGWKGNISRLTKYIDLPPQLKDYINRIEELVKTKIVIVSIGPKRSQTIIRENVFK
;
A
#
# COMPACT_ATOMS: atom_id res chain seq x y z
N CYS A 1 -5.40 -14.83 -0.69
CA CYS A 1 -4.79 -13.56 -0.22
C CYS A 1 -3.65 -13.19 -1.17
N GLY A 2 -3.33 -11.91 -1.31
CA GLY A 2 -2.27 -11.41 -2.20
C GLY A 2 -1.57 -10.18 -1.60
N TRP A 3 -0.54 -9.70 -2.30
CA TRP A 3 0.24 -8.52 -1.92
C TRP A 3 -0.46 -7.21 -2.32
N PHE A 4 0.04 -6.08 -1.84
CA PHE A 4 -0.51 -4.77 -2.19
C PHE A 4 -0.29 -4.49 -3.69
N ASP A 5 -1.36 -4.11 -4.38
CA ASP A 5 -1.33 -3.81 -5.81
C ASP A 5 -1.36 -2.31 -6.08
N ALA A 6 -0.19 -1.72 -6.34
CA ALA A 6 -0.10 -0.30 -6.56
C ALA A 6 -0.65 0.13 -7.93
N VAL A 7 -0.62 -0.76 -8.94
CA VAL A 7 -1.17 -0.46 -10.28
C VAL A 7 -2.68 -0.30 -10.21
N LEU A 8 -3.34 -1.25 -9.54
CA LEU A 8 -4.78 -1.23 -9.33
C LEU A 8 -5.21 -0.04 -8.46
N VAL A 9 -4.49 0.22 -7.37
CA VAL A 9 -4.83 1.34 -6.47
C VAL A 9 -4.59 2.69 -7.15
N ASN A 10 -3.51 2.86 -7.92
CA ASN A 10 -3.30 4.08 -8.71
C ASN A 10 -4.42 4.31 -9.74
N TYR A 11 -4.91 3.25 -10.37
CA TYR A 11 -6.11 3.35 -11.21
C TYR A 11 -7.33 3.81 -10.41
N ALA A 12 -7.58 3.21 -9.24
CA ALA A 12 -8.70 3.58 -8.36
C ALA A 12 -8.63 5.04 -7.90
N VAL A 13 -7.44 5.55 -7.57
CA VAL A 13 -7.21 6.96 -7.23
C VAL A 13 -7.63 7.86 -8.39
N ARG A 14 -7.19 7.56 -9.61
CA ARG A 14 -7.46 8.38 -10.79
C ARG A 14 -8.95 8.47 -11.10
N ILE A 15 -9.67 7.35 -11.06
CA ILE A 15 -11.09 7.33 -11.44
C ILE A 15 -12.01 7.95 -10.38
N ASN A 16 -11.60 7.94 -9.11
CA ASN A 16 -12.39 8.51 -8.01
C ASN A 16 -11.97 9.94 -7.65
N GLY A 17 -10.87 10.45 -8.21
CA GLY A 17 -10.34 11.77 -7.85
C GLY A 17 -9.90 11.84 -6.38
N MET A 18 -9.24 10.79 -5.88
CA MET A 18 -8.87 10.70 -4.46
C MET A 18 -7.75 11.70 -4.10
N ASP A 19 -8.05 12.63 -3.20
CA ASP A 19 -7.05 13.55 -2.62
C ASP A 19 -6.13 12.87 -1.60
N SER A 20 -6.65 11.84 -0.90
CA SER A 20 -5.94 11.14 0.17
C SER A 20 -6.50 9.73 0.39
N MET A 21 -5.71 8.88 1.05
CA MET A 21 -6.00 7.48 1.32
C MET A 21 -5.86 7.14 2.80
N VAL A 22 -6.51 6.04 3.19
CA VAL A 22 -6.36 5.41 4.50
C VAL A 22 -5.77 4.02 4.31
N LEU A 23 -4.63 3.76 4.93
CA LEU A 23 -4.01 2.43 4.93
C LEU A 23 -4.50 1.64 6.14
N THR A 24 -4.98 0.42 5.94
CA THR A 24 -5.57 -0.40 7.00
C THR A 24 -4.94 -1.78 7.09
N LYS A 25 -5.10 -2.44 8.24
CA LYS A 25 -4.61 -3.79 8.51
C LYS A 25 -3.11 -3.97 8.31
N ILE A 26 -2.34 -2.91 8.53
CA ILE A 26 -0.89 -2.96 8.34
C ILE A 26 -0.21 -3.83 9.39
N ASP A 27 -0.86 -4.04 10.53
CA ASP A 27 -0.44 -4.97 11.58
C ASP A 27 -0.28 -6.41 11.09
N VAL A 28 -1.04 -6.83 10.07
CA VAL A 28 -0.98 -8.17 9.47
C VAL A 28 0.36 -8.44 8.78
N LEU A 29 1.13 -7.40 8.44
CA LEU A 29 2.43 -7.53 7.78
C LEU A 29 3.62 -7.55 8.77
N SER A 30 3.38 -7.45 10.09
CA SER A 30 4.43 -7.19 11.10
C SER A 30 5.35 -8.36 11.47
N ASP A 31 5.22 -9.51 10.80
CA ASP A 31 6.05 -10.69 11.07
C ASP A 31 6.73 -11.23 9.79
N PHE A 32 6.65 -10.49 8.68
CA PHE A 32 7.33 -10.85 7.45
C PHE A 32 8.76 -10.30 7.44
N ASP A 33 9.73 -11.09 6.99
CA ASP A 33 11.09 -10.61 6.73
C ASP A 33 11.13 -9.71 5.48
N LYS A 34 10.32 -10.04 4.47
CA LYS A 34 10.19 -9.32 3.21
C LYS A 34 8.72 -9.16 2.86
N ILE A 35 8.37 -7.98 2.38
CA ILE A 35 7.04 -7.65 1.87
C ILE A 35 7.14 -7.22 0.42
N LYS A 36 6.05 -7.39 -0.34
CA LYS A 36 6.02 -7.12 -1.78
C LYS A 36 4.97 -6.08 -2.12
N ILE A 37 5.29 -5.26 -3.12
CA ILE A 37 4.35 -4.35 -3.78
C ILE A 37 4.33 -4.70 -5.26
N CYS A 38 3.15 -4.97 -5.83
CA CYS A 38 3.00 -5.09 -7.28
C CYS A 38 3.12 -3.68 -7.88
N THR A 39 4.14 -3.47 -8.71
CA THR A 39 4.46 -2.15 -9.30
C THR A 39 4.13 -2.08 -10.79
N SER A 40 4.00 -3.23 -11.44
CA SER A 40 3.62 -3.36 -12.84
C SER A 40 3.14 -4.79 -13.13
N TYR A 41 2.51 -4.97 -14.28
CA TYR A 41 2.19 -6.27 -14.82
C TYR A 41 3.08 -6.59 -16.01
N LYS A 42 3.31 -7.88 -16.28
CA LYS A 42 3.96 -8.37 -17.49
C LYS A 42 2.96 -9.18 -18.31
N TYR A 43 2.81 -8.86 -19.59
CA TYR A 43 1.98 -9.61 -20.54
C TYR A 43 2.70 -9.68 -21.88
N ASN A 44 2.89 -10.89 -22.42
CA ASN A 44 3.61 -11.13 -23.69
C ASN A 44 4.93 -10.35 -23.81
N GLU A 45 5.76 -10.43 -22.76
CA GLU A 45 7.05 -9.73 -22.61
C GLU A 45 6.99 -8.21 -22.38
N GLU A 46 5.82 -7.58 -22.55
CA GLU A 46 5.63 -6.15 -22.30
C GLU A 46 5.34 -5.85 -20.83
N ILE A 47 5.91 -4.74 -20.34
CA ILE A 47 5.63 -4.22 -19.01
C ILE A 47 4.51 -3.19 -19.08
N ILE A 48 3.42 -3.48 -18.39
CA ILE A 48 2.23 -2.65 -18.31
C ILE A 48 2.20 -1.99 -16.92
N LYS A 49 2.16 -0.66 -16.89
CA LYS A 49 2.11 0.15 -15.65
C LYS A 49 0.74 0.75 -15.35
N GLU A 50 -0.24 0.49 -16.20
CA GLU A 50 -1.63 0.86 -16.01
C GLU A 50 -2.50 -0.39 -15.96
N LEU A 51 -3.67 -0.29 -15.32
CA LEU A 51 -4.57 -1.43 -15.27
C LEU A 51 -5.09 -1.74 -16.69
N PRO A 52 -4.89 -2.96 -17.22
CA PRO A 52 -5.44 -3.35 -18.51
C PRO A 52 -6.98 -3.27 -18.49
N VAL A 53 -7.56 -2.66 -19.53
CA VAL A 53 -9.03 -2.56 -19.68
C VAL A 53 -9.63 -3.88 -20.14
N ASN A 54 -8.85 -4.70 -20.86
CA ASN A 54 -9.29 -6.02 -21.31
C ASN A 54 -9.08 -7.07 -20.21
N LEU A 55 -10.18 -7.73 -19.81
CA LEU A 55 -10.19 -8.79 -18.79
C LEU A 55 -9.31 -9.99 -19.16
N GLU A 56 -9.25 -10.36 -20.45
CA GLU A 56 -8.43 -11.47 -20.92
C GLU A 56 -6.93 -11.16 -20.76
N ILE A 57 -6.54 -9.91 -21.03
CA ILE A 57 -5.16 -9.46 -20.78
C ILE A 57 -4.88 -9.49 -19.27
N LEU A 58 -5.77 -8.94 -18.45
CA LEU A 58 -5.59 -8.90 -16.99
C LEU A 58 -5.48 -10.30 -16.38
N GLN A 59 -6.25 -11.28 -16.86
CA GLN A 59 -6.19 -12.66 -16.37
C GLN A 59 -4.85 -13.35 -16.68
N ASN A 60 -4.22 -12.98 -17.79
CA ASN A 60 -2.95 -13.57 -18.24
C ASN A 60 -1.72 -12.73 -17.84
N CYS A 61 -1.93 -11.59 -17.17
CA CYS A 61 -0.86 -10.75 -16.64
C CYS A 61 -0.14 -11.43 -15.48
N ILE A 62 1.20 -11.32 -15.47
CA ILE A 62 2.04 -11.74 -14.35
C ILE A 62 2.42 -10.50 -13.53
N PRO A 63 2.16 -10.44 -12.21
CA PRO A 63 2.55 -9.31 -11.38
C PRO A 63 4.06 -9.23 -11.23
N VAL A 64 4.60 -8.02 -11.39
CA VAL A 64 6.02 -7.69 -11.15
C VAL A 64 6.12 -7.03 -9.79
N TYR A 65 6.82 -7.68 -8.88
CA TYR A 65 6.95 -7.25 -7.49
C TYR A 65 8.24 -6.49 -7.23
N GLU A 66 8.13 -5.41 -6.46
CA GLU A 66 9.23 -4.83 -5.72
C GLU A 66 9.23 -5.44 -4.30
N GLU A 67 10.40 -5.91 -3.86
CA GLU A 67 10.60 -6.45 -2.52
C GLU A 67 11.18 -5.38 -1.59
N MET A 68 10.61 -5.26 -0.40
CA MET A 68 11.06 -4.36 0.66
C MET A 68 11.31 -5.14 1.94
N GLU A 69 12.18 -4.62 2.81
CA GLU A 69 12.34 -5.17 4.16
C GLU A 69 11.02 -5.06 4.92
N GLY A 70 10.60 -6.16 5.55
CA GLY A 70 9.51 -6.11 6.51
C GLY A 70 9.97 -5.54 7.85
N TRP A 71 9.03 -5.43 8.77
CA TRP A 71 9.30 -5.06 10.16
C TRP A 71 8.87 -6.20 11.07
N LYS A 72 9.48 -6.26 12.26
CA LYS A 72 9.12 -7.23 13.30
C LYS A 72 8.59 -6.53 14.53
N GLY A 73 7.62 -7.15 15.17
CA GLY A 73 7.14 -6.75 16.49
C GLY A 73 5.78 -6.05 16.48
N ASN A 74 5.27 -5.80 17.69
CA ASN A 74 3.91 -5.36 17.88
C ASN A 74 3.77 -3.83 17.77
N ILE A 75 3.21 -3.36 16.66
CA ILE A 75 2.93 -1.93 16.42
C ILE A 75 1.61 -1.45 17.04
N SER A 76 0.77 -2.35 17.56
CA SER A 76 -0.62 -2.05 17.94
C SER A 76 -0.80 -1.11 19.13
N ARG A 77 0.30 -0.74 19.83
CA ARG A 77 0.31 0.23 20.93
C ARG A 77 0.84 1.60 20.54
N LEU A 78 1.36 1.75 19.32
CA LEU A 78 1.91 3.01 18.84
C LEU A 78 0.77 3.99 18.55
N THR A 79 1.01 5.27 18.79
CA THR A 79 -0.01 6.33 18.60
C THR A 79 0.47 7.47 17.72
N LYS A 80 1.77 7.54 17.43
CA LYS A 80 2.38 8.58 16.59
C LYS A 80 3.13 7.95 15.43
N TYR A 81 3.09 8.62 14.28
CA TYR A 81 3.78 8.17 13.07
C TYR A 81 5.30 8.07 13.25
N ILE A 82 5.89 8.97 14.02
CA ILE A 82 7.35 9.00 14.26
C ILE A 82 7.86 7.72 14.94
N ASP A 83 7.03 7.12 15.80
CA ASP A 83 7.35 5.93 16.57
C ASP A 83 7.23 4.64 15.75
N LEU A 84 6.71 4.72 14.51
CA LEU A 84 6.62 3.55 13.63
C LEU A 84 8.02 3.05 13.23
N PRO A 85 8.19 1.73 13.03
CA PRO A 85 9.41 1.16 12.50
C PRO A 85 9.84 1.85 11.20
N PRO A 86 11.14 2.11 10.99
CA PRO A 86 11.65 2.70 9.75
C PRO A 86 11.15 1.99 8.49
N GLN A 87 11.19 0.65 8.48
CA GLN A 87 10.76 -0.17 7.34
C GLN A 87 9.28 0.00 7.02
N LEU A 88 8.43 0.18 8.04
CA LEU A 88 7.01 0.47 7.85
C LEU A 88 6.82 1.86 7.24
N LYS A 89 7.58 2.87 7.70
CA LYS A 89 7.54 4.21 7.11
C LYS A 89 8.00 4.19 5.65
N ASP A 90 9.06 3.45 5.35
CA ASP A 90 9.57 3.29 3.98
C ASP A 90 8.53 2.62 3.08
N TYR A 91 7.84 1.58 3.57
CA TYR A 91 6.75 0.92 2.86
C TYR A 91 5.57 1.88 2.57
N ILE A 92 5.17 2.68 3.56
CA ILE A 92 4.11 3.69 3.40
C ILE A 92 4.53 4.73 2.36
N ASN A 93 5.74 5.29 2.48
CA ASN A 93 6.26 6.27 1.54
C ASN A 93 6.30 5.69 0.11
N ARG A 94 6.71 4.43 -0.04
CA ARG A 94 6.78 3.78 -1.35
C ARG A 94 5.41 3.60 -1.99
N ILE A 95 4.39 3.25 -1.20
CA ILE A 95 3.00 3.22 -1.69
C ILE A 95 2.56 4.61 -2.15
N GLU A 96 2.84 5.66 -1.37
CA GLU A 96 2.49 7.05 -1.73
C GLU A 96 3.13 7.48 -3.06
N GLU A 97 4.40 7.12 -3.29
CA GLU A 97 5.11 7.38 -4.55
C GLU A 97 4.47 6.66 -5.75
N LEU A 98 4.15 5.37 -5.60
CA LEU A 98 3.62 4.55 -6.70
C LEU A 98 2.19 4.94 -7.06
N VAL A 99 1.38 5.25 -6.05
CA VAL A 99 -0.04 5.60 -6.21
C VAL A 99 -0.24 7.10 -6.47
N LYS A 100 0.77 7.93 -6.18
CA LYS A 100 0.74 9.40 -6.33
C LYS A 100 -0.32 10.08 -5.47
N THR A 101 -0.65 9.49 -4.33
CA THR A 101 -1.63 10.02 -3.37
C THR A 101 -1.15 9.78 -1.95
N LYS A 102 -1.39 10.76 -1.08
CA LYS A 102 -1.00 10.72 0.33
C LYS A 102 -1.86 9.74 1.13
N ILE A 103 -1.24 9.01 2.03
CA ILE A 103 -1.89 8.22 3.08
C ILE A 103 -1.98 9.09 4.33
N VAL A 104 -3.17 9.59 4.64
CA VAL A 104 -3.36 10.54 5.76
C VAL A 104 -3.74 9.86 7.06
N ILE A 105 -4.20 8.61 7.00
CA ILE A 105 -4.54 7.80 8.18
C ILE A 105 -3.96 6.39 8.00
N VAL A 106 -3.41 5.84 9.08
CA VAL A 106 -2.88 4.47 9.13
C VAL A 106 -3.53 3.73 10.31
N SER A 107 -4.26 2.66 10.03
CA SER A 107 -4.79 1.74 11.04
C SER A 107 -3.81 0.61 11.29
N ILE A 108 -3.42 0.47 12.57
CA ILE A 108 -2.39 -0.45 13.06
C ILE A 108 -2.98 -1.54 13.99
N GLY A 109 -4.29 -1.75 13.90
CA GLY A 109 -5.02 -2.75 14.67
C GLY A 109 -6.54 -2.54 14.61
N PRO A 110 -7.31 -3.47 15.18
CA PRO A 110 -8.77 -3.50 15.06
C PRO A 110 -9.49 -2.46 15.92
N LYS A 111 -8.86 -1.93 16.97
CA LYS A 111 -9.50 -0.96 17.88
C LYS A 111 -9.50 0.44 17.27
N ARG A 112 -10.52 1.25 17.55
CA ARG A 112 -10.59 2.66 17.13
C ARG A 112 -9.35 3.47 17.54
N SER A 113 -8.83 3.23 18.74
CA SER A 113 -7.62 3.89 19.26
C SER A 113 -6.33 3.47 18.55
N GLN A 114 -6.35 2.42 17.72
CA GLN A 114 -5.22 1.90 16.97
C GLN A 114 -5.20 2.51 15.55
N THR A 115 -5.33 3.83 15.52
CA THR A 115 -5.38 4.63 14.30
C THR A 115 -4.46 5.83 14.46
N ILE A 116 -3.51 5.98 13.56
CA ILE A 116 -2.58 7.11 13.50
C ILE A 116 -3.10 8.08 12.44
N ILE A 117 -3.38 9.31 12.86
CA ILE A 117 -3.78 10.41 11.97
C ILE A 117 -2.52 11.23 11.64
N ARG A 118 -2.12 11.25 10.37
CA ARG A 118 -0.96 12.03 9.86
C ARG A 118 -1.37 13.44 9.46
N GLU A 119 -2.52 13.60 8.83
CA GLU A 119 -3.10 14.89 8.43
C GLU A 119 -4.61 14.88 8.76
N ASN A 120 -5.18 16.03 9.14
CA ASN A 120 -6.62 16.13 9.41
C ASN A 120 -7.41 16.21 8.09
N VAL A 121 -8.40 15.32 7.93
CA VAL A 121 -9.25 15.24 6.73
C VAL A 121 -10.52 16.09 6.83
N PHE A 122 -10.88 16.51 8.04
CA PHE A 122 -12.03 17.39 8.26
C PHE A 122 -11.52 18.82 8.43
N LYS A 123 -12.02 19.72 7.59
CA LYS A 123 -11.86 21.17 7.74
C LYS A 123 -12.92 21.73 8.66
#